data_AF-A0A2H9MM42-F1
#
_entry.id   AF-A0A2H9MM42-F1
#
_cell.length_a   1.000
_cell.length_b   1.000
_cell.length_c   1.000
_cell.angle_alpha   90.00
_cell.angle_beta   90.00
_cell.angle_gamma   90.00
#
_symmetry.space_group_name_H-M   'P 1'
#
loop_
_entity.id
_entity.type
_entity.pdbx_description
1 polymer ?
#
loop_
_entity_poly.entity_id
_entity_poly.type
_entity_poly.pdbx_seq_one_letter_code
_entity_poly.pdbx_strand_id
1 'polypeptide(L)' 'MRSFIIIGHRVKTSSDFNLNDLCGSTGRLDVLLRCINATFFLSGDIRRDTEIYLVLLGEPEPPKTIHLVGSELKYLNPDE' A
#
# COMPACT_ATOMS: atom_id res chain seq x y z
N MET A 1 -9.82 16.62 -3.05
CA MET A 1 -8.75 15.95 -2.30
C MET A 1 -9.37 14.94 -1.38
N ARG A 2 -9.04 13.65 -1.54
CA ARG A 2 -9.52 12.56 -0.70
C ARG A 2 -8.30 11.82 -0.14
N SER A 3 -8.27 11.64 1.17
CA SER A 3 -7.12 11.05 1.86
C SER A 3 -7.57 9.80 2.61
N PHE A 4 -6.79 8.73 2.47
CA PHE A 4 -7.06 7.45 3.11
C PHE A 4 -5.89 7.07 4.02
N ILE A 5 -6.18 6.54 5.21
CA ILE A 5 -5.17 5.98 6.12
C ILE A 5 -5.53 4.52 6.33
N ILE A 6 -4.63 3.62 5.96
CA ILE A 6 -4.79 2.17 6.14
C ILE A 6 -3.76 1.70 7.15
N ILE A 7 -4.23 1.06 8.23
CA ILE A 7 -3.39 0.57 9.32
C ILE A 7 -3.17 -0.93 9.16
N GLY A 8 -1.95 -1.29 8.76
CA GLY A 8 -1.48 -2.67 8.68
C GLY A 8 -0.92 -3.13 10.01
N HIS A 9 -1.78 -3.56 10.94
CA HIS A 9 -1.39 -3.98 12.30
C HIS A 9 -0.31 -5.07 12.34
N ARG A 10 -0.26 -5.94 11.32
CA ARG A 10 0.68 -7.06 11.25
C ARG A 10 1.66 -6.93 10.08
N VAL A 11 1.54 -5.87 9.29
CA VAL A 11 2.31 -5.74 8.05
C VAL A 11 3.76 -5.47 8.38
N LYS A 12 4.64 -6.37 7.94
CA LYS A 12 6.07 -6.30 8.21
C LYS A 12 6.69 -4.98 7.75
N THR A 13 7.66 -4.52 8.51
CA THR A 13 8.41 -3.28 8.24
C THR A 13 9.79 -3.54 7.63
N SER A 14 10.10 -4.79 7.26
CA SER A 14 11.32 -5.19 6.55
C SER A 14 11.04 -5.39 5.06
N SER A 15 12.04 -5.12 4.21
CA SER A 15 12.03 -5.46 2.78
C SER A 15 12.38 -6.93 2.50
N ASP A 16 12.77 -7.69 3.52
CA ASP A 16 13.08 -9.13 3.41
C ASP A 16 11.77 -9.95 3.45
N PHE A 17 11.12 -10.08 2.30
CA PHE A 17 9.92 -10.91 2.13
C PHE A 17 9.80 -11.49 0.71
N ASN A 18 8.98 -12.53 0.60
CA ASN A 18 8.73 -13.23 -0.67
C ASN A 18 7.47 -12.66 -1.34
N LEU A 19 7.59 -12.23 -2.61
CA LEU A 19 6.45 -11.77 -3.42
C LEU A 19 5.42 -12.86 -3.70
N ASN A 20 5.80 -14.13 -3.60
CA ASN A 20 4.86 -15.26 -3.74
C ASN A 20 4.02 -15.49 -2.46
N ASP A 21 4.27 -14.77 -1.36
CA ASP A 21 3.54 -14.92 -0.09
C ASP A 21 3.25 -13.56 0.57
N LEU A 22 2.48 -12.72 -0.14
CA LEU A 22 2.06 -11.39 0.31
C LEU A 22 0.95 -11.41 1.38
N CYS A 23 0.32 -12.56 1.64
CA CYS A 23 -0.73 -12.68 2.64
C CYS A 23 -0.21 -13.29 3.96
N GLY A 24 0.66 -14.31 3.90
CA GLY A 24 1.19 -15.00 5.07
C GLY A 24 2.39 -14.28 5.67
N SER A 25 3.56 -14.44 5.05
CA SER A 25 4.86 -14.04 5.59
C SER A 25 5.01 -12.54 5.85
N THR A 26 4.25 -11.70 5.15
CA THR A 26 4.29 -10.23 5.26
C THR A 26 3.26 -9.68 6.23
N GLY A 27 2.36 -10.50 6.77
CA GLY A 27 1.31 -10.08 7.69
C GLY A 27 0.21 -9.25 7.04
N ARG A 28 -0.34 -9.78 5.93
CA ARG A 28 -1.44 -9.20 5.15
C ARG A 28 -1.11 -7.97 4.30
N LEU A 29 0.10 -7.93 3.71
CA LEU A 29 0.46 -6.88 2.75
C LEU A 29 -0.48 -6.87 1.53
N ASP A 30 -0.98 -8.04 1.11
CA ASP A 30 -2.02 -8.24 0.09
C ASP A 30 -3.23 -7.32 0.24
N VAL A 31 -3.63 -7.02 1.48
CA VAL A 31 -4.76 -6.11 1.77
C VAL A 31 -4.39 -4.66 1.44
N LEU A 32 -3.20 -4.22 1.84
CA LEU A 32 -2.76 -2.84 1.62
C LEU A 32 -2.55 -2.56 0.13
N LEU A 33 -2.00 -3.51 -0.62
CA LEU A 33 -1.80 -3.39 -2.08
C LEU A 33 -3.15 -3.26 -2.81
N ARG A 34 -4.15 -4.05 -2.43
CA ARG A 34 -5.53 -3.86 -2.93
C ARG A 34 -6.15 -2.52 -2.53
N CYS A 35 -5.81 -1.97 -1.36
CA CYS A 35 -6.23 -0.62 -0.96
C CYS A 35 -5.57 0.47 -1.83
N ILE A 36 -4.29 0.32 -2.18
CA ILE A 36 -3.63 1.21 -3.17
C ILE A 36 -4.42 1.15 -4.48
N ASN A 37 -4.73 -0.06 -4.95
CA ASN A 37 -5.42 -0.22 -6.23
C ASN A 37 -6.80 0.44 -6.24
N ALA A 38 -7.59 0.22 -5.19
CA ALA A 38 -8.90 0.83 -5.02
C ALA A 38 -8.84 2.36 -4.85
N THR A 39 -7.72 2.90 -4.34
CA THR A 39 -7.55 4.35 -4.14
C THR A 39 -7.25 5.07 -5.44
N PHE A 40 -6.41 4.48 -6.31
CA PHE A 40 -5.88 5.19 -7.47
C PHE A 40 -6.52 4.78 -8.80
N PHE A 41 -6.74 3.50 -9.07
CA PHE A 41 -7.06 3.08 -10.43
C PHE A 41 -8.50 3.32 -10.85
N LEU A 42 -8.64 3.77 -12.10
CA LEU A 42 -9.86 3.77 -12.89
C LEU A 42 -9.65 2.83 -14.09
N SER A 43 -10.66 2.68 -14.95
CA SER A 43 -10.57 1.79 -16.13
C SER A 43 -9.47 2.19 -17.14
N GLY A 44 -9.02 3.45 -17.14
CA GLY A 44 -8.01 3.94 -18.09
C GLY A 44 -7.24 5.19 -17.64
N ASP A 45 -7.30 5.55 -16.35
CA ASP A 45 -6.50 6.63 -15.76
C ASP A 45 -6.30 6.33 -14.26
N ILE A 46 -5.54 7.18 -13.59
CA ILE A 46 -5.39 7.20 -12.14
C ILE A 46 -6.03 8.47 -11.55
N ARG A 47 -6.62 8.36 -10.36
CA ARG A 47 -7.13 9.52 -9.62
C ARG A 47 -5.95 10.38 -9.16
N ARG A 48 -5.86 11.62 -9.67
CA ARG A 48 -4.81 12.60 -9.30
C ARG A 48 -5.14 13.40 -8.03
N ASP A 49 -6.40 13.38 -7.60
CA ASP A 49 -6.90 14.13 -6.44
C ASP A 49 -7.02 13.29 -5.16
N THR A 50 -6.29 12.16 -5.11
CA THR A 50 -6.29 11.21 -3.98
C THR A 50 -4.89 10.96 -3.44
N GLU A 51 -4.83 10.57 -2.17
CA GLU A 51 -3.61 10.10 -1.50
C GLU A 51 -3.94 8.98 -0.52
N ILE A 52 -2.94 8.14 -0.23
CA ILE A 52 -3.05 7.07 0.75
C ILE A 52 -1.79 7.02 1.63
N TYR A 53 -2.02 6.84 2.93
CA TYR A 53 -1.00 6.53 3.92
C TYR A 53 -1.16 5.09 4.36
N LEU A 54 -0.09 4.32 4.26
CA LEU A 54 -0.01 2.96 4.76
C LEU A 54 0.82 2.99 6.03
N VAL A 55 0.21 2.67 7.18
CA VAL A 55 0.89 2.61 8.48
C VAL A 55 1.15 1.14 8.81
N LEU A 56 2.42 0.75 8.73
CA LEU A 56 2.87 -0.62 8.95
C LEU A 56 3.35 -0.76 10.39
N LEU A 57 2.72 -1.67 11.15
CA LEU A 57 2.97 -1.88 12.57
C LEU A 57 3.53 -3.27 12.90
N GLY A 58 3.84 -4.08 11.88
CA GLY A 58 4.49 -5.37 12.08
C GLY A 58 5.99 -5.25 12.35
N GLU A 59 6.54 -6.28 12.98
CA GLU A 59 7.97 -6.52 13.16
C GLU A 59 8.75 -6.40 11.83
N PRO A 60 10.06 -6.11 11.86
CA PRO A 60 10.93 -5.96 13.04
C PRO A 60 11.08 -4.53 13.59
N GLU A 61 10.66 -3.50 12.84
CA GLU A 61 10.91 -2.09 13.19
C GLU A 61 9.66 -1.21 12.99
N PRO A 62 8.55 -1.49 13.71
CA PRO A 62 7.38 -0.63 13.66
C PRO A 62 7.58 0.69 14.45
N PRO A 63 6.97 1.81 14.02
CA PRO A 63 6.15 1.98 12.83
C PRO A 63 6.96 2.40 11.59
N LYS A 64 6.49 2.00 10.39
CA LYS A 64 6.88 2.63 9.11
C LYS A 64 5.64 3.14 8.39
N THR A 65 5.73 4.33 7.80
CA THR A 65 4.63 4.94 7.04
C THR A 65 5.05 5.17 5.60
N ILE A 66 4.23 4.69 4.67
CA ILE A 66 4.40 4.94 3.23
C ILE A 66 3.28 5.89 2.80
N HIS A 67 3.66 6.99 2.15
CA HIS A 67 2.71 7.98 1.62
C HIS A 67 2.80 7.98 0.09
N LEU A 68 1.65 7.80 -0.56
CA LEU A 68 1.51 7.78 -2.01
C LEU A 68 0.57 8.91 -2.41
N VAL A 69 1.03 9.77 -3.32
CA VAL A 69 0.30 10.96 -3.79
C VAL A 69 -0.10 10.76 -5.25
N GLY A 70 -1.40 10.72 -5.54
CA GLY A 70 -1.94 10.37 -6.85
C GLY A 70 -1.45 11.26 -8.00
N SER A 71 -1.17 12.54 -7.73
CA SER A 71 -0.63 13.47 -8.72
C SER A 71 0.84 13.24 -9.07
N GLU A 72 1.58 12.47 -8.27
CA GLU A 72 3.02 12.24 -8.43
C GLU A 72 3.38 10.81 -8.84
N LEU A 73 2.41 9.88 -8.78
CA LEU A 73 2.61 8.48 -9.13
C LEU A 73 3.02 8.29 -10.60
N LYS A 74 4.03 7.44 -10.79
CA LYS A 74 4.50 6.95 -12.10
C LYS A 74 4.84 5.48 -11.99
N TYR A 75 4.70 4.74 -13.10
CA TYR A 75 5.06 3.32 -13.20
C TYR A 75 4.31 2.38 -12.24
N LEU A 76 3.11 2.78 -11.79
CA LEU A 76 2.24 1.92 -10.98
C LEU A 76 1.22 1.24 -11.90
N ASN A 77 1.08 -0.08 -11.76
CA ASN A 77 0.08 -0.90 -12.45
C ASN A 77 -0.92 -1.47 -11.42
N PRO A 78 -2.14 -1.86 -11.84
CA PRO A 78 -3.21 -2.27 -10.93
C PRO A 78 -3.14 -3.72 -10.44
N ASP A 79 -2.06 -4.44 -10.74
CA ASP A 79 -1.75 -5.73 -10.14
C ASP A 79 -1.43 -5.61 -8.64
N GLU A 80 -1.40 -6.75 -7.95
CA GLU A 80 -1.07 -6.82 -6.51
C GLU A 80 0.43 -6.68 -6.28
#